data_AF-A0AAV9AP27-F1
#
_entry.id   AF-A0AAV9AP27-F1
#
_cell.length_a   1.000
_cell.length_b   1.000
_cell.length_c   1.000
_cell.angle_alpha   90.00
_cell.angle_beta   90.00
_cell.angle_gamma   90.00
#
_symmetry.space_group_name_H-M   'P 1'
#
loop_
_entity.id
_entity.type
_entity.pdbx_description
1 polymer ?
#
loop_
_entity_poly.entity_id
_entity_poly.type
_entity_poly.pdbx_seq_one_letter_code
_entity_poly.pdbx_strand_id
1 'polypeptide(L)'
;MEIVDFLMQSCWRRSGALAAVAEHCDKLLNLEIKNAWLTVEGLKPMPNLTNLKLEHIRLDDEDLKGINDCFPSLQVLHLIDVGGLKEPRIQLKILHWTVSNAPLSLTISTPELTKLNLECIKPKNFIFRAPSLSHLTLKV
;
A
#
# COMPACT_ATOMS: atom_id res chain seq x y z
N MET A 1 8.45 13.09 -1.50
CA MET A 1 9.37 12.69 -2.59
C MET A 1 8.57 11.83 -3.54
N GLU A 2 8.69 12.06 -4.86
CA GLU A 2 8.03 11.27 -5.90
C GLU A 2 9.08 10.50 -6.69
N ILE A 3 8.84 9.20 -6.92
CA ILE A 3 9.69 8.34 -7.73
C ILE A 3 8.81 7.64 -8.77
N VAL A 4 9.18 7.79 -10.04
CA VAL A 4 8.48 7.15 -11.15
C VAL A 4 9.48 6.28 -11.90
N ASP A 5 9.20 4.98 -12.00
CA ASP A 5 9.97 4.04 -12.80
C ASP A 5 9.30 3.95 -14.20
N PHE A 6 9.91 4.54 -15.22
CA PHE A 6 9.24 4.87 -16.49
C PHE A 6 9.37 3.80 -17.59
N LEU A 7 9.97 2.64 -17.32
CA LEU A 7 10.22 1.64 -18.37
C LEU A 7 9.01 0.72 -18.54
N MET A 8 8.63 0.43 -19.79
CA MET A 8 7.54 -0.51 -20.12
C MET A 8 7.71 -1.94 -19.56
N GLN A 9 8.87 -2.25 -18.95
CA GLN A 9 9.19 -3.50 -18.28
C GLN A 9 9.35 -3.38 -16.75
N SER A 10 9.10 -2.21 -16.14
CA SER A 10 9.35 -1.96 -14.70
C SER A 10 8.47 -2.81 -13.77
N CYS A 11 7.32 -3.30 -14.24
CA CYS A 11 6.50 -4.28 -13.50
C CYS A 11 7.03 -5.74 -13.63
N TRP A 12 8.08 -5.97 -14.42
CA TRP A 12 8.69 -7.28 -14.71
C TRP A 12 10.05 -7.48 -14.04
N ARG A 13 10.61 -6.42 -13.45
CA ARG A 13 11.87 -6.48 -12.70
C ARG A 13 11.72 -5.71 -11.40
N ARG A 14 12.18 -6.33 -10.31
CA ARG A 14 12.16 -5.72 -8.97
C ARG A 14 13.01 -4.44 -8.97
N SER A 15 12.40 -3.34 -8.52
CA SER A 15 13.04 -2.04 -8.41
C SER A 15 13.77 -1.90 -7.08
N GLY A 16 15.02 -1.42 -7.13
CA GLY A 16 15.79 -1.06 -5.93
C GLY A 16 15.44 0.32 -5.35
N ALA A 17 14.48 1.03 -5.97
CA ALA A 17 14.17 2.41 -5.59
C ALA A 17 13.74 2.55 -4.12
N LEU A 18 12.88 1.66 -3.63
CA LEU A 18 12.41 1.72 -2.24
C LEU A 18 13.57 1.48 -1.25
N ALA A 19 14.45 0.52 -1.54
CA ALA A 19 15.64 0.26 -0.73
C ALA A 19 16.60 1.47 -0.72
N ALA A 20 16.88 2.05 -1.88
CA ALA A 20 17.74 3.22 -1.99
C ALA A 20 17.19 4.43 -1.21
N VAL A 21 15.88 4.65 -1.23
CA VAL A 21 15.23 5.67 -0.41
C VAL A 21 15.38 5.36 1.07
N ALA A 22 15.10 4.12 1.48
CA ALA A 22 15.21 3.71 2.87
C ALA A 22 16.63 3.86 3.43
N GLU A 23 17.66 3.66 2.60
CA GLU A 23 19.05 3.84 3.01
C GLU A 23 19.46 5.30 3.22
N HIS A 24 18.93 6.23 2.41
CA HIS A 24 19.43 7.61 2.34
C HIS A 24 18.47 8.64 2.95
N CYS A 25 17.20 8.29 3.19
CA CYS A 25 16.15 9.24 3.53
C CYS A 25 15.46 8.92 4.86
N ASP A 26 16.23 8.89 5.96
CA ASP A 26 15.75 8.54 7.31
C ASP A 26 14.68 9.50 7.88
N LYS A 27 14.59 10.73 7.37
CA LYS A 27 13.66 11.79 7.83
C LYS A 27 12.47 12.00 6.90
N LEU A 28 12.26 11.12 5.93
CA LEU A 28 11.19 11.29 4.96
C LEU A 28 9.83 11.07 5.61
N LEU A 29 8.94 12.06 5.49
CA LEU A 29 7.57 11.98 5.99
C LEU A 29 6.59 11.45 4.93
N ASN A 30 6.84 11.77 3.65
CA ASN A 30 5.95 11.49 2.54
C ASN A 30 6.70 10.85 1.36
N LEU A 31 6.24 9.67 0.93
CA LEU A 31 6.81 8.92 -0.19
C LEU A 31 5.72 8.54 -1.19
N GLU A 32 5.96 8.83 -2.45
CA GLU A 32 5.11 8.42 -3.58
C GLU A 32 5.95 7.64 -4.58
N ILE A 33 5.52 6.43 -4.92
CA ILE A 33 6.18 5.57 -5.90
C ILE A 33 5.16 5.13 -6.94
N LYS A 34 5.55 5.24 -8.22
CA LYS A 34 4.72 4.86 -9.37
C LYS A 34 5.41 3.86 -10.28
N ASN A 35 4.61 2.96 -10.87
CA ASN A 35 4.98 2.07 -11.99
C ASN A 35 6.17 1.13 -11.69
N ALA A 36 6.25 0.58 -10.48
CA ALA A 36 7.38 -0.24 -10.04
C ALA A 36 6.94 -1.60 -9.49
N TRP A 37 7.83 -2.59 -9.56
CA TRP A 37 7.73 -3.81 -8.77
C TRP A 37 8.56 -3.67 -7.50
N LEU A 38 7.91 -3.63 -6.33
CA LEU A 38 8.53 -3.36 -5.04
C LEU A 38 8.54 -4.60 -4.12
N THR A 39 9.54 -4.64 -3.24
CA THR A 39 9.58 -5.50 -2.07
C THR A 39 9.96 -4.67 -0.85
N VAL A 40 9.50 -5.10 0.32
CA VAL A 40 9.88 -4.58 1.63
C VAL A 40 10.81 -5.53 2.37
N GLU A 41 11.11 -6.70 1.80
CA GLU A 41 12.03 -7.67 2.38
C GLU A 41 13.44 -7.08 2.47
N GLY A 42 14.02 -7.09 3.67
CA GLY A 42 15.35 -6.53 3.93
C GLY A 42 15.42 -5.01 3.89
N LEU A 43 14.28 -4.31 3.84
CA LEU A 43 14.26 -2.85 3.88
C LEU A 43 14.69 -2.33 5.26
N LYS A 44 15.51 -1.27 5.28
CA LYS A 44 15.79 -0.53 6.51
C LYS A 44 14.50 0.17 6.98
N PRO A 45 14.16 0.13 8.28
CA PRO A 45 12.98 0.83 8.78
C PRO A 45 13.05 2.33 8.54
N MET A 46 11.92 2.92 8.11
CA MET A 46 11.76 4.36 7.93
C MET A 46 10.73 4.89 8.95
N PRO A 47 11.15 5.10 10.22
CA PRO A 47 10.22 5.36 11.32
C PRO A 47 9.51 6.72 11.26
N ASN A 48 9.96 7.63 10.40
CA ASN A 48 9.34 8.95 10.26
C ASN A 48 8.30 9.01 9.13
N LEU A 49 8.17 7.96 8.31
CA LEU A 49 7.25 7.96 7.19
C LEU A 49 5.81 7.86 7.70
N THR A 50 5.01 8.88 7.42
CA THR A 50 3.61 8.98 7.87
C THR A 50 2.62 8.83 6.72
N ASN A 51 3.04 9.11 5.48
CA ASN A 51 2.22 8.99 4.28
C ASN A 51 2.96 8.24 3.16
N LEU A 52 2.37 7.14 2.71
CA LEU A 52 2.87 6.33 1.61
C LEU A 52 1.82 6.25 0.50
N LYS A 53 2.22 6.60 -0.73
CA LYS A 53 1.39 6.44 -1.92
C LYS A 53 2.06 5.51 -2.93
N LEU A 54 1.35 4.46 -3.30
CA LEU A 54 1.76 3.44 -4.26
C LEU A 54 0.77 3.44 -5.41
N GLU A 55 1.26 3.69 -6.62
CA GLU A 55 0.43 3.79 -7.83
C GLU A 55 0.97 2.86 -8.94
N HIS A 56 0.12 2.01 -9.50
CA HIS A 56 0.51 1.00 -10.50
C HIS A 56 1.70 0.14 -10.03
N ILE A 57 1.62 -0.37 -8.79
CA ILE A 57 2.70 -1.13 -8.16
C ILE A 57 2.41 -2.63 -8.19
N ARG A 58 3.41 -3.45 -8.49
CA ARG A 58 3.40 -4.87 -8.11
C ARG A 58 4.12 -5.01 -6.78
N LEU A 59 3.47 -5.51 -5.75
CA LEU A 59 4.08 -5.68 -4.44
C LEU A 59 4.27 -7.17 -4.14
N ASP A 60 5.48 -7.55 -3.70
CA ASP A 60 5.77 -8.93 -3.25
C ASP A 60 5.23 -9.21 -1.84
N ASP A 61 5.00 -8.17 -1.05
CA ASP A 61 4.38 -8.23 0.29
C ASP A 61 2.87 -8.42 0.16
N GLU A 62 2.46 -9.67 -0.07
CA GLU A 62 1.06 -10.00 -0.37
C GLU A 62 0.11 -9.58 0.76
N ASP A 63 0.52 -9.68 2.03
CA ASP A 63 -0.32 -9.41 3.21
C ASP A 63 -0.08 -8.03 3.84
N LEU A 64 0.78 -7.19 3.25
CA LEU A 64 1.20 -5.87 3.77
C LEU A 64 1.81 -5.91 5.18
N LYS A 65 2.27 -7.06 5.66
CA LYS A 65 2.85 -7.15 7.00
C LYS A 65 4.19 -6.43 7.04
N GLY A 66 5.03 -6.61 6.02
CA GLY A 66 6.35 -5.97 5.96
C GLY A 66 6.25 -4.45 5.87
N ILE A 67 5.20 -3.90 5.25
CA ILE A 67 4.88 -2.47 5.29
C ILE A 67 4.72 -1.95 6.71
N ASN A 68 4.01 -2.67 7.59
CA ASN A 68 3.83 -2.25 8.98
C ASN A 68 5.16 -2.27 9.75
N ASP A 69 5.98 -3.30 9.53
CA ASP A 69 7.27 -3.45 10.19
C ASP A 69 8.28 -2.38 9.73
N CYS A 70 8.26 -2.04 8.44
CA CYS A 70 9.17 -1.06 7.85
C CYS A 70 8.75 0.39 8.15
N PHE A 71 7.44 0.65 8.30
CA PHE A 71 6.88 1.99 8.43
C PHE A 71 6.00 2.09 9.69
N PRO A 72 6.58 2.02 10.91
CA PRO A 72 5.81 1.92 12.15
C PRO A 72 4.98 3.16 12.48
N SER A 73 5.34 4.33 11.92
CA SER A 73 4.60 5.59 12.11
C SER A 73 3.63 5.89 10.96
N LEU A 74 3.40 4.93 10.06
CA LEU A 74 2.56 5.15 8.89
C LEU A 74 1.11 5.40 9.33
N GLN A 75 0.56 6.54 8.94
CA GLN A 75 -0.80 6.93 9.29
C GLN A 75 -1.74 6.81 8.11
N VAL A 76 -1.23 7.12 6.92
CA VAL A 76 -1.99 7.20 5.67
C VAL A 76 -1.32 6.33 4.62
N LEU A 77 -2.09 5.40 4.05
CA LEU A 77 -1.67 4.57 2.93
C LEU A 77 -2.60 4.78 1.75
N HIS A 78 -2.03 5.11 0.59
CA HIS A 78 -2.72 5.19 -0.69
C HIS A 78 -2.27 4.04 -1.58
N LEU A 79 -3.20 3.16 -1.95
CA LEU A 79 -3.00 2.07 -2.89
C LEU A 79 -3.83 2.36 -4.13
N ILE A 80 -3.19 2.57 -5.27
CA ILE A 80 -3.86 2.79 -6.56
C ILE A 80 -3.34 1.73 -7.51
N ASP A 81 -4.22 0.83 -7.96
CA ASP A 81 -3.87 -0.24 -8.90
C ASP A 81 -2.65 -1.06 -8.46
N VAL A 82 -2.64 -1.43 -7.18
CA VAL A 82 -1.60 -2.27 -6.58
C VAL A 82 -1.97 -3.75 -6.73
N GLY A 83 -1.10 -4.51 -7.39
CA GLY A 83 -1.22 -5.96 -7.58
C GLY A 83 -0.36 -6.78 -6.61
N GLY A 84 -0.70 -8.06 -6.44
CA GLY A 84 0.02 -9.00 -5.58
C GLY A 84 -0.58 -9.19 -4.18
N LEU A 85 -1.58 -8.37 -3.82
CA LEU A 85 -2.16 -8.40 -2.48
C LEU A 85 -3.08 -9.62 -2.25
N LYS A 86 -2.88 -10.31 -1.13
CA LYS A 86 -3.74 -11.39 -0.62
C LYS A 86 -3.96 -11.17 0.89
N GLU A 87 -5.22 -11.01 1.28
CA GLU A 87 -5.63 -10.83 2.68
C GLU A 87 -4.81 -9.77 3.47
N PRO A 88 -4.70 -8.53 2.97
CA PRO A 88 -3.91 -7.49 3.63
C PRO A 88 -4.29 -7.26 5.10
N ARG A 89 -3.26 -7.19 5.94
CA ARG A 89 -3.32 -6.89 7.37
C ARG A 89 -2.55 -5.61 7.63
N ILE A 90 -3.28 -4.54 7.90
CA ILE A 90 -2.68 -3.20 7.99
C ILE A 90 -2.95 -2.57 9.36
N GLN A 91 -1.91 -1.99 9.95
CA GLN A 91 -1.93 -1.33 11.26
C GLN A 91 -1.80 0.19 11.08
N LEU A 92 -2.78 0.81 10.43
CA LEU A 92 -2.78 2.25 10.17
C LEU A 92 -4.17 2.85 10.19
N LYS A 93 -4.22 4.18 10.35
CA LYS A 93 -5.45 4.92 10.68
C LYS A 93 -6.32 5.21 9.47
N ILE A 94 -5.70 5.48 8.32
CA ILE A 94 -6.38 5.92 7.10
C ILE A 94 -5.88 5.11 5.90
N LEU A 95 -6.81 4.49 5.18
CA LEU A 95 -6.55 3.76 3.95
C LEU A 95 -7.37 4.35 2.81
N HIS A 96 -6.67 4.71 1.74
CA HIS A 96 -7.25 5.06 0.45
C HIS A 96 -6.88 3.96 -0.54
N TRP A 97 -7.88 3.29 -1.09
CA TRP A 97 -7.64 2.19 -2.02
C TRP A 97 -8.48 2.36 -3.28
N THR A 98 -7.81 2.48 -4.42
CA THR A 98 -8.42 2.47 -5.75
C THR A 98 -8.02 1.18 -6.46
N VAL A 99 -9.02 0.42 -6.92
CA VAL A 99 -8.86 -0.86 -7.63
C VAL A 99 -9.59 -0.77 -8.96
N SER A 100 -8.84 -0.51 -10.03
CA SER A 100 -9.36 -0.34 -11.39
C SER A 100 -9.51 -1.68 -12.14
N ASN A 101 -8.96 -2.78 -11.61
CA ASN A 101 -9.23 -4.13 -12.09
C ASN A 101 -10.37 -4.76 -11.28
N ALA A 102 -10.97 -5.86 -11.76
CA ALA A 102 -12.03 -6.58 -11.03
C ALA A 102 -11.41 -7.70 -10.18
N PRO A 103 -11.07 -7.47 -8.90
CA PRO A 103 -10.51 -8.51 -8.07
C PRO A 103 -11.57 -9.60 -7.79
N LEU A 104 -11.13 -10.86 -7.81
CA LEU A 104 -12.01 -12.00 -7.51
C LEU A 104 -12.50 -11.99 -6.06
N SER A 105 -11.65 -11.54 -5.13
CA SER A 105 -11.97 -11.37 -3.73
C SER A 105 -11.14 -10.26 -3.13
N LEU A 106 -11.73 -9.46 -2.25
CA LEU A 106 -11.05 -8.41 -1.53
C LEU A 106 -11.35 -8.58 -0.04
N THR A 107 -10.35 -9.00 0.73
CA THR A 107 -10.43 -9.19 2.18
C THR A 107 -9.56 -8.15 2.87
N ILE A 108 -10.12 -7.32 3.74
CA ILE A 108 -9.36 -6.31 4.50
C ILE A 108 -9.57 -6.58 5.98
N SER A 109 -8.48 -6.79 6.72
CA SER A 109 -8.53 -6.99 8.17
C SER A 109 -7.63 -5.97 8.87
N THR A 110 -8.24 -4.98 9.51
CA THR A 110 -7.51 -3.82 10.04
C THR A 110 -8.10 -3.39 11.39
N PRO A 111 -7.53 -3.82 12.53
CA PRO A 111 -8.11 -3.56 13.85
C PRO A 111 -8.13 -2.07 14.19
N GLU A 112 -7.14 -1.29 13.77
CA GLU A 112 -6.99 0.13 14.15
C GLU A 112 -7.44 1.14 13.07
N LEU A 113 -7.98 0.65 11.94
CA LEU A 113 -8.37 1.53 10.84
C LEU A 113 -9.59 2.35 11.21
N THR A 114 -9.44 3.67 11.19
CA THR A 114 -10.51 4.62 11.53
C THR A 114 -11.24 5.14 10.30
N LYS A 115 -10.56 5.25 9.17
CA LYS A 115 -11.10 5.75 7.90
C LYS A 115 -10.69 4.88 6.72
N LEU A 116 -11.68 4.46 5.94
CA LEU A 116 -11.49 3.73 4.69
C LEU A 116 -12.20 4.48 3.56
N ASN A 117 -11.44 4.77 2.50
CA ASN A 117 -11.98 5.21 1.22
C ASN A 117 -11.61 4.16 0.17
N LEU A 118 -12.60 3.38 -0.28
CA LEU A 118 -12.43 2.35 -1.31
C LEU A 118 -13.17 2.76 -2.58
N GLU A 119 -12.45 2.82 -3.68
CA GLU A 119 -12.98 2.96 -5.03
C GLU A 119 -12.63 1.68 -5.80
N CYS A 120 -13.59 0.81 -6.08
CA CYS A 120 -13.29 -0.47 -6.74
C CYS A 120 -14.38 -0.90 -7.71
N ILE A 121 -14.01 -1.57 -8.80
CA ILE A 121 -15.00 -2.27 -9.63
C ILE A 121 -15.56 -3.44 -8.82
N LYS A 122 -16.89 -3.59 -8.79
CA LYS A 122 -17.63 -4.61 -8.02
C LYS A 122 -16.91 -5.98 -7.98
N PRO A 123 -16.28 -6.36 -6.84
CA PRO A 123 -15.64 -7.66 -6.72
C PRO A 123 -16.69 -8.78 -6.60
N LYS A 124 -16.30 -10.03 -6.89
CA LYS A 124 -17.19 -11.18 -6.67
C LYS A 124 -17.42 -11.42 -5.17
N ASN A 125 -16.39 -11.21 -4.35
CA ASN A 125 -16.45 -11.30 -2.89
C ASN A 125 -15.76 -10.09 -2.26
N PHE A 126 -16.42 -9.46 -1.29
CA PHE A 126 -15.85 -8.37 -0.50
C PHE A 126 -16.07 -8.67 0.98
N ILE A 127 -14.99 -8.91 1.71
CA ILE A 127 -15.02 -9.20 3.14
C ILE A 127 -14.22 -8.11 3.85
N PHE A 128 -14.89 -7.37 4.71
CA PHE A 128 -14.28 -6.25 5.42
C PHE A 128 -14.40 -6.44 6.93
N ARG A 129 -13.26 -6.39 7.64
CA ARG A 129 -13.17 -6.52 9.10
C ARG A 129 -12.32 -5.37 9.67
N ALA A 130 -12.98 -4.28 10.06
CA ALA A 130 -12.35 -3.20 10.81
C ALA A 130 -13.27 -2.76 11.97
N PRO A 131 -13.05 -3.27 13.19
CA PRO A 131 -13.92 -3.00 14.33
C PRO A 131 -13.88 -1.53 14.78
N SER A 132 -12.77 -0.82 14.55
CA SER A 132 -12.60 0.59 14.93
C SER A 132 -12.95 1.58 13.82
N LEU A 133 -13.59 1.12 12.74
CA LEU A 133 -13.92 1.99 11.61
C LEU A 133 -15.03 2.98 11.98
N SER A 134 -14.74 4.26 11.81
CA SER A 134 -15.70 5.35 12.04
C SER A 134 -16.20 5.98 10.74
N HIS A 135 -15.38 5.95 9.69
CA HIS A 135 -15.69 6.56 8.39
C HIS A 135 -15.43 5.56 7.26
N LEU A 136 -16.49 5.25 6.52
CA LEU A 136 -16.43 4.36 5.36
C LEU A 136 -16.98 5.10 4.13
N THR A 137 -16.15 5.25 3.11
CA THR A 137 -16.57 5.68 1.78
C THR A 137 -16.36 4.54 0.80
N LEU A 138 -17.45 4.06 0.19
CA LEU A 138 -17.41 3.04 -0.86
C LEU A 138 -17.92 3.66 -2.16
N LYS A 139 -17.10 3.62 -3.21
CA LYS A 139 -17.53 3.89 -4.59
C LYS A 139 -17.30 2.61 -5.39
N VAL A 140 -18.40 2.00 -5.85
CA VAL A 140 -18.42 0.72 -6.55
C VAL A 140 -19.16 0.87 -7.87
#